data_AF-A0A9Q1CLR2-F1
#
_entry.id   AF-A0A9Q1CLR2-F1
#
_cell.length_a   1.000
_cell.length_b   1.000
_cell.length_c   1.000
_cell.angle_alpha   90.00
_cell.angle_beta   90.00
_cell.angle_gamma   90.00
#
_symmetry.space_group_name_H-M   'P 1'
#
loop_
_entity.id
_entity.type
_entity.pdbx_description
1 polymer ?
#
loop_
_entity_poly.entity_id
_entity_poly.type
_entity_poly.pdbx_seq_one_letter_code
_entity_poly.pdbx_strand_id
1 'polypeptide(L)'
;MSKVEPAVFYWLDNDNCVYGILACHVDDFVWGGTAAFDAVVAKIRASLSMGKETAKAFKYCGMELETNQQEIYLHQESYIDSLTPIEIGAERAMEKDAGLTPSETSAVRSKVGQLLWVAHQSRPDLLFDVTKIANNRSCGTVGDILEINKVIEKAKTTPSRLKFQNFARVMINLMLLSTQMLP
;
A
#
# COMPACT_ATOMS: atom_id res chain seq x y z
N MET A 1 3.04 11.06 -21.66
CA MET A 1 3.55 10.15 -20.61
C MET A 1 3.94 10.99 -19.40
N SER A 2 3.68 10.51 -18.19
CA SER A 2 4.05 11.24 -16.96
C SER A 2 5.56 11.46 -16.89
N LYS A 3 5.97 12.66 -16.43
CA LYS A 3 7.38 12.99 -16.20
C LYS A 3 7.90 12.49 -14.84
N VAL A 4 6.99 12.06 -13.96
CA VAL A 4 7.29 11.67 -12.58
C VAL A 4 7.31 10.15 -12.42
N GLU A 5 6.37 9.45 -13.09
CA GLU A 5 6.22 8.00 -13.01
C GLU A 5 5.98 7.43 -14.41
N PRO A 6 6.95 6.74 -15.04
CA PRO A 6 6.82 6.20 -16.39
C PRO A 6 5.60 5.30 -16.61
N ALA A 7 5.12 4.64 -15.56
CA ALA A 7 3.97 3.75 -15.61
C ALA A 7 2.61 4.48 -15.53
N VAL A 8 2.61 5.82 -15.48
CA VAL A 8 1.40 6.67 -15.47
C VAL A 8 1.21 7.38 -16.81
N PHE A 9 0.02 7.18 -17.37
CA PHE A 9 -0.43 7.70 -18.66
C PHE A 9 -1.59 8.68 -18.46
N TYR A 10 -1.52 9.80 -19.15
CA TYR A 10 -2.59 10.80 -19.18
C TYR A 10 -3.23 10.82 -20.55
N TRP A 11 -4.55 10.89 -20.59
CA TRP A 11 -5.30 11.21 -21.79
C TRP A 11 -5.78 12.66 -21.69
N LEU A 12 -5.26 13.48 -22.60
CA LEU A 12 -5.48 14.93 -22.62
C LEU A 12 -6.37 15.32 -23.80
N ASP A 13 -7.17 16.36 -23.63
CA ASP A 13 -7.83 17.03 -24.74
C ASP A 13 -6.89 18.03 -25.45
N ASN A 14 -7.44 18.76 -26.43
CA ASN A 14 -6.71 19.77 -27.19
C ASN A 14 -6.27 20.97 -26.34
N ASP A 15 -6.92 21.20 -25.20
CA ASP A 15 -6.63 22.29 -24.26
C ASP A 15 -5.72 21.84 -23.10
N ASN A 16 -5.14 20.63 -23.19
CA ASN A 16 -4.32 19.96 -22.17
C ASN A 16 -5.05 19.68 -20.84
N CYS A 17 -6.37 19.60 -20.86
CA CYS A 17 -7.16 19.15 -19.73
C CYS A 17 -7.14 17.61 -19.64
N VAL A 18 -7.01 17.10 -18.41
CA VAL A 18 -6.94 15.65 -18.15
C VAL A 18 -8.34 15.04 -18.22
N TYR A 19 -8.56 14.20 -19.23
CA TYR A 19 -9.81 13.45 -19.43
C TYR A 19 -9.73 12.04 -18.84
N GLY A 20 -8.51 11.55 -18.60
CA GLY A 20 -8.27 10.25 -18.01
C GLY A 20 -6.84 10.08 -17.54
N ILE A 21 -6.68 9.25 -16.50
CA ILE A 21 -5.40 8.76 -16.00
C ILE A 21 -5.46 7.24 -15.95
N LEU A 22 -4.37 6.60 -16.35
CA LEU A 22 -4.19 5.16 -16.25
C LEU A 22 -2.79 4.92 -15.71
N ALA A 23 -2.68 4.14 -14.64
CA ALA A 23 -1.44 3.65 -14.11
C ALA A 23 -1.38 2.13 -14.33
N CYS A 24 -0.22 1.62 -14.73
CA CYS A 24 0.00 0.19 -14.85
C CYS A 24 1.08 -0.28 -13.87
N HIS A 25 0.93 -1.49 -13.36
CA HIS A 25 1.94 -2.18 -12.60
C HIS A 25 1.92 -3.64 -13.00
N VAL A 26 2.85 -4.02 -13.87
CA VAL A 26 2.93 -5.35 -14.48
C VAL A 26 1.59 -5.72 -15.14
N ASP A 27 0.82 -6.57 -14.48
CA ASP A 27 -0.44 -7.15 -14.93
C ASP A 27 -1.68 -6.37 -14.49
N ASP A 28 -1.51 -5.43 -13.56
CA ASP A 28 -2.59 -4.67 -12.95
C ASP A 28 -2.63 -3.24 -13.50
N PHE A 29 -3.79 -2.82 -13.95
CA PHE A 29 -4.05 -1.48 -14.46
C PHE A 29 -5.10 -0.83 -13.58
N VAL A 30 -4.79 0.35 -13.06
CA VAL A 30 -5.75 1.20 -12.36
C VAL A 30 -5.99 2.45 -13.18
N TRP A 31 -7.24 2.83 -13.38
CA TRP A 31 -7.57 4.02 -14.14
C TRP A 31 -8.72 4.80 -13.51
N GLY A 32 -8.83 6.05 -13.93
CA GLY A 32 -9.99 6.88 -13.65
C GLY A 32 -10.08 8.03 -14.65
N GLY A 33 -11.30 8.47 -14.96
CA GLY A 33 -11.50 9.51 -15.95
C GLY A 33 -12.95 9.74 -16.31
N THR A 34 -13.15 10.47 -17.39
CA THR A 34 -14.45 10.76 -17.99
C THR A 34 -15.03 9.53 -18.71
N ALA A 35 -16.34 9.54 -18.99
CA ALA A 35 -16.99 8.49 -19.77
C ALA A 35 -16.36 8.30 -21.18
N ALA A 36 -15.79 9.37 -21.76
CA ALA A 36 -15.06 9.28 -23.02
C ALA A 36 -13.77 8.45 -22.86
N PHE A 37 -13.12 8.52 -21.69
CA PHE A 37 -11.93 7.73 -21.40
C PHE A 37 -12.27 6.26 -21.14
N ASP A 38 -13.42 5.96 -20.54
CA ASP A 38 -13.89 4.58 -20.37
C ASP A 38 -13.97 3.85 -21.73
N ALA A 39 -14.39 4.53 -22.79
CA ALA A 39 -14.40 3.98 -24.15
C ALA A 39 -12.99 3.72 -24.71
N VAL A 40 -11.98 4.50 -24.30
CA VAL A 40 -10.57 4.25 -24.65
C VAL A 40 -10.06 3.02 -23.90
N VAL A 41 -10.35 2.91 -22.60
CA VAL A 41 -9.94 1.77 -21.78
C VAL A 41 -10.58 0.47 -22.27
N ALA A 42 -11.82 0.50 -22.73
CA ALA A 42 -12.48 -0.66 -23.33
C ALA A 42 -11.71 -1.21 -24.55
N LYS A 43 -11.09 -0.35 -25.36
CA LYS A 43 -10.25 -0.75 -26.50
C LYS A 43 -8.93 -1.36 -26.02
N ILE A 44 -8.30 -0.77 -25.00
CA ILE A 44 -7.07 -1.29 -24.39
C ILE A 44 -7.32 -2.70 -23.85
N ARG A 45 -8.40 -2.88 -23.09
CA ARG A 45 -8.84 -4.18 -22.55
C ARG A 45 -9.00 -5.22 -23.65
N ALA A 46 -9.68 -4.87 -24.75
CA ALA A 46 -9.89 -5.77 -25.88
C ALA A 46 -8.56 -6.17 -26.55
N SER A 47 -7.62 -5.24 -26.68
CA SER A 47 -6.31 -5.52 -27.28
C SER A 47 -5.40 -6.38 -26.40
N LEU A 48 -5.50 -6.25 -25.08
CA LEU A 48 -4.64 -6.92 -24.11
C LEU A 48 -5.24 -8.23 -23.58
N SER A 49 -6.44 -8.63 -24.01
CA SER A 49 -7.14 -9.85 -23.57
C SER A 49 -7.27 -9.95 -22.04
N MET A 50 -7.46 -8.80 -21.37
CA MET A 50 -7.51 -8.76 -19.90
C MET A 50 -8.82 -9.32 -19.36
N GLY A 51 -8.72 -10.11 -18.29
CA GLY A 51 -9.81 -10.96 -17.80
C GLY A 51 -10.81 -10.25 -16.89
N LYS A 52 -10.34 -9.60 -15.81
CA LYS A 52 -11.22 -9.16 -14.73
C LYS A 52 -11.21 -7.65 -14.52
N GLU A 53 -12.42 -7.09 -14.47
CA GLU A 53 -12.69 -5.70 -14.10
C GLU A 53 -13.32 -5.67 -12.70
N THR A 54 -12.75 -4.87 -11.80
CA THR A 54 -13.31 -4.64 -10.46
C THR A 54 -13.43 -3.15 -10.21
N ALA A 55 -14.60 -2.70 -9.77
CA ALA A 55 -14.90 -1.31 -9.47
C ALA A 55 -15.27 -1.14 -7.98
N LYS A 56 -15.20 0.09 -7.48
CA LYS A 56 -15.59 0.51 -6.12
C LYS A 56 -14.74 -0.02 -4.97
N ALA A 57 -14.33 -1.28 -4.97
CA ALA A 57 -13.46 -1.84 -3.95
C ALA A 57 -12.55 -2.91 -4.56
N PHE A 58 -11.25 -2.73 -4.47
CA PHE A 58 -10.28 -3.68 -5.04
C PHE A 58 -8.92 -3.57 -4.37
N LYS A 59 -8.08 -4.59 -4.58
CA LYS A 59 -6.69 -4.62 -4.13
C LYS A 59 -5.75 -4.30 -5.28
N TYR A 60 -4.86 -3.33 -5.11
CA TYR A 60 -3.86 -2.93 -6.10
C TYR A 60 -2.49 -2.87 -5.44
N CYS A 61 -1.52 -3.64 -5.95
CA CYS A 61 -0.15 -3.70 -5.43
C CYS A 61 -0.08 -3.95 -3.90
N GLY A 62 -1.03 -4.68 -3.31
CA GLY A 62 -1.04 -4.92 -1.86
C GLY A 62 -1.79 -3.86 -1.02
N MET A 63 -2.31 -2.81 -1.65
CA MET A 63 -3.17 -1.80 -1.02
C MET A 63 -4.64 -2.07 -1.32
N GLU A 64 -5.50 -1.82 -0.36
CA GLU A 64 -6.96 -1.93 -0.48
C GLU A 64 -7.53 -0.53 -0.74
N LEU A 65 -8.13 -0.37 -1.92
CA LEU A 65 -8.76 0.87 -2.35
C LEU A 65 -10.27 0.71 -2.38
N GLU A 66 -10.96 1.67 -1.78
CA GLU A 66 -12.41 1.79 -1.85
C GLU A 66 -12.78 3.19 -2.35
N THR A 67 -13.72 3.30 -3.29
CA THR A 67 -14.23 4.57 -3.78
C THR A 67 -15.72 4.70 -3.52
N ASN A 68 -16.11 5.86 -3.00
CA ASN A 68 -17.50 6.25 -2.80
C ASN A 68 -17.70 7.70 -3.25
N GLN A 69 -18.47 7.90 -4.33
CA GLN A 69 -18.80 9.21 -4.89
C GLN A 69 -17.57 10.09 -5.18
N GLN A 70 -17.11 10.87 -4.20
CA GLN A 70 -16.00 11.83 -4.29
C GLN A 70 -14.87 11.53 -3.30
N GLU A 71 -14.90 10.35 -2.70
CA GLU A 71 -13.97 9.91 -1.67
C GLU A 71 -13.27 8.64 -2.11
N ILE A 72 -11.95 8.61 -1.92
CA ILE A 72 -11.13 7.41 -2.07
C ILE A 72 -10.55 7.08 -0.70
N TYR A 73 -10.75 5.86 -0.27
CA TYR A 73 -10.18 5.29 0.94
C TYR A 73 -9.06 4.34 0.55
N LEU A 74 -7.91 4.47 1.21
CA LEU A 74 -6.75 3.61 1.05
C LEU A 74 -6.35 3.03 2.41
N HIS A 75 -6.25 1.72 2.49
CA HIS A 75 -5.79 1.01 3.69
C HIS A 75 -5.13 -0.33 3.33
N GLN A 76 -4.66 -1.05 4.34
CA GLN A 76 -3.95 -2.33 4.20
C GLN A 76 -4.29 -3.28 5.36
N GLU A 77 -5.54 -3.26 5.83
CA GLU A 77 -5.95 -3.98 7.04
C GLU A 77 -5.67 -5.49 6.91
N SER A 78 -5.98 -6.07 5.73
CA SER A 78 -5.71 -7.49 5.47
C SER A 78 -4.22 -7.85 5.59
N TYR A 79 -3.32 -6.92 5.23
CA TYR A 79 -1.88 -7.14 5.37
C TYR A 79 -1.43 -6.94 6.81
N ILE A 80 -1.94 -5.92 7.50
CA ILE A 80 -1.66 -5.62 8.91
C ILE A 80 -2.07 -6.82 9.78
N ASP A 81 -3.24 -7.40 9.54
CA ASP A 81 -3.73 -8.58 10.26
C ASP A 81 -2.80 -9.79 10.11
N SER A 82 -2.20 -9.96 8.94
CA SER A 82 -1.23 -11.03 8.66
C SER A 82 0.13 -10.86 9.37
N LEU A 83 0.43 -9.68 9.92
CA LEU A 83 1.69 -9.43 10.60
C LEU A 83 1.77 -10.22 11.92
N THR A 84 2.78 -11.06 12.04
CA THR A 84 3.08 -11.77 13.29
C THR A 84 4.13 -11.02 14.11
N PRO A 85 3.97 -10.91 15.44
CA PRO A 85 5.06 -10.49 16.32
C PRO A 85 6.27 -11.41 16.23
N ILE A 86 7.44 -10.92 16.61
CA ILE A 86 8.63 -11.75 16.82
C ILE A 86 8.44 -12.52 18.13
N GLU A 87 8.50 -13.85 18.04
CA GLU A 87 8.48 -14.71 19.23
C GLU A 87 9.75 -14.53 20.04
N ILE A 88 9.58 -14.34 21.36
CA ILE A 88 10.69 -14.18 22.29
C ILE A 88 10.32 -14.80 23.64
N GLY A 89 11.24 -15.56 24.22
CA GLY A 89 11.03 -16.17 25.54
C GLY A 89 10.96 -15.12 26.66
N ALA A 90 10.24 -15.44 27.73
CA ALA A 90 10.03 -14.52 28.85
C ALA A 90 11.35 -14.03 29.48
N GLU A 91 12.31 -14.94 29.69
CA GLU A 91 13.62 -14.60 30.22
C GLU A 91 14.38 -13.65 29.28
N ARG A 92 14.43 -14.00 27.98
CA ARG A 92 15.08 -13.17 26.96
C ARG A 92 14.45 -11.78 26.90
N ALA A 93 13.12 -11.66 27.01
CA ALA A 93 12.40 -10.39 27.01
C ALA A 93 12.74 -9.47 28.21
N MET A 94 13.30 -10.01 29.30
CA MET A 94 13.77 -9.20 30.44
C MET A 94 15.13 -8.54 30.15
N GLU A 95 15.92 -9.06 29.21
CA GLU A 95 17.27 -8.61 28.87
C GLU A 95 17.27 -7.43 27.88
N LYS A 96 16.51 -6.37 28.16
CA LYS A 96 16.22 -5.29 27.20
C LYS A 96 17.46 -4.65 26.55
N ASP A 97 18.54 -4.49 27.30
CA ASP A 97 19.76 -3.85 26.82
C ASP A 97 20.74 -4.84 26.16
N ALA A 98 20.43 -6.14 26.17
CA ALA A 98 21.27 -7.15 25.56
C ALA A 98 21.24 -7.02 24.03
N GLY A 99 22.41 -7.18 23.41
CA GLY A 99 22.54 -7.20 21.97
C GLY A 99 21.76 -8.34 21.33
N LEU A 100 21.26 -8.10 20.12
CA LEU A 100 20.57 -9.12 19.33
C LEU A 100 21.53 -10.20 18.81
N THR A 101 21.04 -11.43 18.80
CA THR A 101 21.64 -12.53 18.05
C THR A 101 21.50 -12.29 16.54
N PRO A 102 22.26 -13.00 15.68
CA PRO A 102 22.10 -12.89 14.23
C PRO A 102 20.70 -13.25 13.73
N SER A 103 20.04 -14.21 14.37
CA SER A 103 18.66 -14.62 14.06
C SER A 103 17.67 -13.52 14.40
N GLU A 104 17.76 -12.98 15.63
CA GLU A 104 16.92 -11.86 16.08
C GLU A 104 17.11 -10.61 15.22
N THR A 105 18.35 -10.29 14.85
CA THR A 105 18.67 -9.17 13.95
C THR A 105 17.96 -9.33 12.60
N SER A 106 17.96 -10.55 12.05
CA SER A 106 17.30 -10.86 10.79
C SER A 106 15.77 -10.74 10.92
N ALA A 107 15.20 -11.22 12.04
CA ALA A 107 13.78 -11.10 12.34
C ALA A 107 13.34 -9.64 12.47
N VAL A 108 14.09 -8.81 13.22
CA VAL A 108 13.82 -7.37 13.36
C VAL A 108 13.87 -6.67 12.01
N ARG A 109 14.89 -6.93 11.19
CA ARG A 109 15.00 -6.34 9.84
C ARG A 109 13.81 -6.73 8.94
N SER A 110 13.38 -7.99 9.00
CA SER A 110 12.21 -8.47 8.27
C SER A 110 10.94 -7.72 8.69
N LYS A 111 10.71 -7.53 10.00
CA LYS A 111 9.54 -6.82 10.52
C LYS A 111 9.57 -5.32 10.27
N VAL A 112 10.75 -4.70 10.34
CA VAL A 112 10.95 -3.31 9.92
C VAL A 112 10.55 -3.14 8.44
N GLY A 113 10.99 -4.03 7.55
CA GLY A 113 10.60 -3.96 6.13
C GLY A 113 9.09 -4.06 5.92
N GLN A 114 8.45 -5.02 6.59
CA GLN A 114 6.99 -5.21 6.54
C GLN A 114 6.24 -3.97 7.07
N LEU A 115 6.68 -3.39 8.17
CA LEU A 115 6.03 -2.20 8.75
C LEU A 115 6.31 -0.93 7.97
N LEU A 116 7.51 -0.75 7.41
CA LEU A 116 7.81 0.39 6.53
C LEU A 116 6.93 0.37 5.27
N TRP A 117 6.67 -0.81 4.72
CA TRP A 117 5.73 -0.95 3.61
C TRP A 117 4.34 -0.41 3.99
N VAL A 118 3.80 -0.77 5.15
CA VAL A 118 2.51 -0.24 5.62
C VAL A 118 2.59 1.26 5.92
N ALA A 119 3.65 1.69 6.61
CA ALA A 119 3.80 3.06 7.08
C ALA A 119 3.91 4.06 5.92
N HIS A 120 4.59 3.70 4.83
CA HIS A 120 4.74 4.56 3.66
C HIS A 120 3.47 4.66 2.81
N GLN A 121 2.62 3.63 2.80
CA GLN A 121 1.47 3.57 1.90
C GLN A 121 0.18 4.02 2.58
N SER A 122 -0.12 3.54 3.79
CA SER A 122 -1.43 3.74 4.43
C SER A 122 -1.39 4.17 5.90
N ARG A 123 -0.28 3.95 6.61
CA ARG A 123 -0.13 4.23 8.05
C ARG A 123 1.02 5.18 8.39
N PRO A 124 1.01 6.43 7.89
CA PRO A 124 2.10 7.39 8.17
C PRO A 124 2.29 7.67 9.67
N ASP A 125 1.27 7.40 10.50
CA ASP A 125 1.34 7.48 11.96
C ASP A 125 2.31 6.49 12.61
N LEU A 126 2.70 5.42 11.91
CA LEU A 126 3.69 4.44 12.37
C LEU A 126 5.12 4.78 11.93
N LEU A 127 5.30 5.75 11.02
CA LEU A 127 6.57 5.96 10.33
C LEU A 127 7.71 6.31 11.30
N PHE A 128 7.44 7.13 12.31
CA PHE A 128 8.43 7.48 13.32
C PHE A 128 8.90 6.25 14.12
N ASP A 129 7.95 5.46 14.63
CA ASP A 129 8.26 4.29 15.47
C ASP A 129 9.13 3.28 14.70
N VAL A 130 8.80 3.03 13.43
CA VAL A 130 9.51 2.06 12.60
C VAL A 130 10.88 2.57 12.16
N THR A 131 10.99 3.84 11.76
CA THR A 131 12.27 4.41 11.28
C THR A 131 13.28 4.58 12.41
N LYS A 132 12.83 4.87 13.63
CA LYS A 132 13.68 4.88 14.83
C LYS A 132 14.41 3.54 15.00
N ILE A 133 13.68 2.43 14.92
CA ILE A 133 14.25 1.07 15.02
C ILE A 133 15.12 0.75 13.80
N ALA A 134 14.68 1.13 12.60
CA ALA A 134 15.42 0.90 11.34
C ALA A 134 16.81 1.56 11.32
N ASN A 135 16.98 2.67 12.03
CA ASN A 135 18.24 3.40 12.11
C ASN A 135 19.25 2.78 13.09
N ASN A 136 18.85 1.85 13.94
CA ASN A 136 19.73 1.22 14.94
C ASN A 136 20.59 0.07 14.34
N ARG A 137 21.23 0.32 13.19
CA ARG A 137 21.78 -0.71 12.29
C ARG A 137 22.99 -1.48 12.85
N SER A 138 23.72 -0.90 13.79
CA SER A 138 24.97 -1.46 14.34
C SER A 138 24.82 -2.07 15.74
N CYS A 139 23.80 -1.69 16.49
CA CYS A 139 23.66 -2.04 17.92
C CYS A 139 22.19 -2.28 18.29
N GLY A 140 21.51 -3.17 17.56
CA GLY A 140 20.16 -3.58 17.92
C GLY A 140 20.15 -4.30 19.27
N THR A 141 19.10 -4.07 20.06
CA THR A 141 18.90 -4.66 21.38
C THR A 141 17.60 -5.45 21.47
N VAL A 142 17.45 -6.29 22.50
CA VAL A 142 16.17 -6.96 22.77
C VAL A 142 15.02 -5.94 22.96
N GLY A 143 15.32 -4.74 23.47
CA GLY A 143 14.39 -3.62 23.52
C GLY A 143 13.75 -3.30 22.16
N ASP A 144 14.51 -3.41 21.07
CA ASP A 144 14.00 -3.18 19.71
C ASP A 144 13.00 -4.26 19.26
N ILE A 145 13.17 -5.52 19.72
CA ILE A 145 12.17 -6.58 19.49
C ILE A 145 10.86 -6.24 20.22
N LEU A 146 10.96 -5.77 21.46
CA LEU A 146 9.77 -5.41 22.23
C LEU A 146 9.08 -4.19 21.61
N GLU A 147 9.85 -3.22 21.11
CA GLU A 147 9.30 -2.04 20.44
C GLU A 147 8.63 -2.41 19.11
N ILE A 148 9.26 -3.24 18.26
CA ILE A 148 8.64 -3.66 16.99
C ILE A 148 7.35 -4.45 17.22
N ASN A 149 7.30 -5.30 18.25
CA ASN A 149 6.08 -6.04 18.60
C ASN A 149 4.96 -5.10 19.05
N LYS A 150 5.28 -4.05 19.82
CA LYS A 150 4.31 -3.00 20.19
C LYS A 150 3.82 -2.21 18.98
N VAL A 151 4.67 -1.95 17.99
CA VAL A 151 4.25 -1.28 16.75
C VAL A 151 3.29 -2.16 15.95
N ILE A 152 3.53 -3.47 15.89
CA ILE A 152 2.60 -4.43 15.25
C ILE A 152 1.26 -4.42 16.00
N GLU A 153 1.28 -4.48 17.33
CA GLU A 153 0.06 -4.41 18.15
C GLU A 153 -0.70 -3.10 17.94
N LYS A 154 0.00 -1.95 17.95
CA LYS A 154 -0.58 -0.64 17.64
C LYS A 154 -1.21 -0.64 16.24
N ALA A 155 -0.53 -1.19 15.24
CA ALA A 155 -1.05 -1.25 13.89
C ALA A 155 -2.40 -1.97 13.84
N LYS A 156 -2.52 -3.12 14.53
CA LYS A 156 -3.74 -3.95 14.59
C LYS A 156 -4.86 -3.38 15.47
N THR A 157 -4.51 -2.74 16.59
CA THR A 157 -5.50 -2.26 17.57
C THR A 157 -6.06 -0.88 17.24
N THR A 158 -5.34 -0.09 16.44
CA THR A 158 -5.79 1.23 15.99
C THR A 158 -5.89 1.24 14.45
N PRO A 159 -6.90 0.58 13.86
CA PRO A 159 -7.09 0.59 12.41
C PRO A 159 -7.32 2.02 11.94
N SER A 160 -6.68 2.37 10.83
CA SER A 160 -6.88 3.68 10.20
C SER A 160 -6.73 3.57 8.69
N ARG A 161 -7.36 4.51 7.99
CA ARG A 161 -7.40 4.59 6.54
C ARG A 161 -7.12 6.00 6.09
N LEU A 162 -6.39 6.16 5.00
CA LEU A 162 -6.24 7.45 4.35
C LEU A 162 -7.52 7.75 3.58
N LYS A 163 -8.04 8.96 3.76
CA LYS A 163 -9.23 9.47 3.05
C LYS A 163 -8.79 10.61 2.15
N PHE A 164 -8.91 10.40 0.85
CA PHE A 164 -8.78 11.45 -0.15
C PHE A 164 -10.18 11.93 -0.54
N GLN A 165 -10.41 13.24 -0.53
CA GLN A 165 -11.72 13.85 -0.77
C GLN A 165 -11.58 15.12 -1.61
N ASN A 166 -12.69 15.64 -2.12
CA ASN A 166 -12.77 16.86 -2.94
C ASN A 166 -12.00 16.78 -4.27
N PHE A 167 -12.06 15.63 -4.95
CA PHE A 167 -11.65 15.56 -6.36
C PHE A 167 -12.63 16.39 -7.19
N ALA A 168 -12.16 17.50 -7.77
CA ALA A 168 -13.01 18.46 -8.47
C ALA A 168 -13.74 17.84 -9.69
N ARG A 169 -15.04 18.18 -9.84
CA ARG A 169 -15.95 18.08 -11.01
C ARG A 169 -16.03 16.81 -11.86
N VAL A 170 -15.18 15.82 -11.67
CA VAL A 170 -15.16 14.57 -12.45
C VAL A 170 -15.42 13.42 -11.51
N MET A 171 -16.47 12.63 -11.78
CA MET A 171 -16.63 11.34 -11.12
C MET A 171 -15.45 10.45 -11.53
N ILE A 172 -14.55 10.17 -10.61
CA ILE A 172 -13.43 9.27 -10.85
C ILE A 172 -13.96 7.85 -10.67
N ASN A 173 -14.28 7.19 -11.77
CA ASN A 173 -14.49 5.76 -11.78
C ASN A 173 -13.14 5.08 -11.60
N LEU A 174 -12.78 4.78 -10.35
CA LEU A 174 -11.58 4.02 -10.06
C LEU A 174 -11.87 2.54 -10.28
N MET A 175 -11.14 1.92 -11.19
CA MET A 175 -11.31 0.53 -11.56
C MET A 175 -9.98 -0.17 -11.71
N LEU A 176 -9.98 -1.48 -11.44
CA LEU A 176 -8.84 -2.37 -11.61
C LEU A 176 -9.11 -3.33 -12.76
N LEU A 177 -8.15 -3.42 -13.67
CA LEU A 177 -8.05 -4.43 -14.72
C LEU A 177 -6.86 -5.32 -14.39
N SER A 178 -7.10 -6.60 -14.15
CA SER A 178 -6.05 -7.59 -13.86
C SER A 178 -6.07 -8.71 -14.89
N THR A 179 -4.88 -9.25 -15.23
CA THR A 179 -4.76 -10.46 -16.06
C THR A 179 -5.08 -11.74 -15.29
N GLN A 180 -5.20 -11.69 -13.96
CA GLN A 180 -5.52 -12.86 -13.15
C GLN A 180 -6.97 -13.31 -13.36
N MET A 181 -7.16 -14.53 -13.85
CA MET A 181 -8.41 -15.27 -13.68
C MET A 181 -8.55 -15.62 -12.20
N LEU A 182 -9.61 -15.16 -11.54
CA LEU A 182 -9.94 -15.67 -10.20
C LEU A 182 -10.26 -17.18 -10.28
N PRO A 183 -9.98 -17.95 -9.21
CA PRO A 183 -10.14 -19.40 -9.19
C PRO A 183 -11.57 -19.87 -9.45
#